data_AF-A0A4P6K3J4-F1
#
_entry.id   AF-A0A4P6K3J4-F1
#
_cell.length_a   1.000
_cell.length_b   1.000
_cell.length_c   1.000
_cell.angle_alpha   90.00
_cell.angle_beta   90.00
_cell.angle_gamma   90.00
#
_symmetry.space_group_name_H-M   'P 1'
#
loop_
_entity.id
_entity.type
_entity.pdbx_description
1 polymer ?
#
loop_
_entity_poly.entity_id
_entity_poly.type
_entity_poly.pdbx_seq_one_letter_code
_entity_poly.pdbx_strand_id
1 'polypeptide(L)'
;MGKADELAFPNAMRTIQDFQAFHRWLDEKNSFNTDIFLNMTLLSGEVGEVAQVLKKVHWLTESERTSGEPAIPIEEALAQNRENLGQELADCLAYIFKLANYTGVDLQEAYLQKMETNMHRTWKVSKQEDEPAK
;
A
#
# COMPACT_ATOMS: atom_id res chain seq x y z
N MET A 1 39.18 -2.28 4.44
CA MET A 1 37.84 -1.70 4.66
C MET A 1 37.09 -1.78 3.35
N GLY A 2 36.12 -2.70 3.23
CA GLY A 2 35.47 -3.02 1.96
C GLY A 2 34.27 -2.10 1.66
N LYS A 3 33.98 -1.93 0.36
CA LYS A 3 32.91 -1.14 -0.27
C LYS A 3 31.46 -1.31 0.26
N ALA A 4 31.24 -2.14 1.28
CA ALA A 4 29.90 -2.41 1.83
C ALA A 4 29.40 -1.32 2.78
N ASP A 5 30.30 -0.52 3.37
CA ASP A 5 29.95 0.49 4.39
C ASP A 5 29.34 1.78 3.79
N GLU A 6 29.38 1.97 2.47
CA GLU A 6 28.80 3.15 1.80
C GLU A 6 27.32 3.00 1.39
N LEU A 7 26.71 1.84 1.68
CA LEU A 7 25.37 1.45 1.18
C LEU A 7 24.24 1.49 2.22
N ALA A 8 24.53 1.81 3.48
CA ALA A 8 23.50 1.88 4.52
C ALA A 8 22.80 3.25 4.51
N PHE A 9 21.46 3.25 4.56
CA PHE A 9 20.72 4.46 4.88
C PHE A 9 21.12 4.94 6.30
N PRO A 10 21.58 6.18 6.48
CA PRO A 10 22.25 6.60 7.71
C PRO A 10 21.31 6.88 8.90
N ASN A 11 19.99 6.92 8.67
CA ASN A 11 19.02 7.30 9.68
C ASN A 11 18.13 6.12 10.10
N ALA A 12 17.66 6.16 11.35
CA ALA A 12 16.63 5.21 11.80
C ALA A 12 15.31 5.50 11.06
N MET A 13 14.57 4.45 10.71
CA MET A 13 13.26 4.55 10.05
C MET A 13 12.14 4.29 11.06
N ARG A 14 11.61 5.34 11.70
CA ARG A 14 10.58 5.21 12.76
C ARG A 14 9.31 5.99 12.48
N THR A 15 9.42 7.09 11.75
CA THR A 15 8.33 8.03 11.45
C THR A 15 8.04 8.09 9.95
N ILE A 16 6.91 8.67 9.58
CA ILE A 16 6.58 8.89 8.15
C ILE A 16 7.63 9.81 7.51
N GLN A 17 8.12 10.82 8.22
CA GLN A 17 9.20 11.66 7.68
C GLN A 17 10.50 10.88 7.47
N ASP A 18 10.83 9.90 8.31
CA ASP A 18 12.01 9.06 8.11
C ASP A 18 11.87 8.19 6.85
N PHE A 19 10.68 7.63 6.59
CA PHE A 19 10.42 6.89 5.35
C PHE A 19 10.48 7.79 4.12
N GLN A 20 9.92 9.00 4.20
CA GLN A 20 10.09 10.01 3.14
C GLN A 20 11.57 10.35 2.91
N ALA A 21 12.37 10.49 3.98
CA ALA A 21 13.81 10.74 3.88
C ALA A 21 14.57 9.55 3.27
N PHE A 22 14.19 8.32 3.61
CA PHE A 22 14.73 7.10 3.01
C PHE A 22 14.52 7.09 1.49
N HIS A 23 13.31 7.40 1.01
CA HIS A 23 13.04 7.41 -0.43
C HIS A 23 13.77 8.53 -1.17
N ARG A 24 13.92 9.74 -0.58
CA ARG A 24 14.77 10.79 -1.18
C ARG A 24 16.21 10.32 -1.35
N TRP A 25 16.79 9.76 -0.29
CA TRP A 25 18.15 9.22 -0.33
C TRP A 25 18.30 8.12 -1.38
N LEU A 26 17.31 7.21 -1.47
CA LEU A 26 17.34 6.10 -2.40
C LEU A 26 17.23 6.56 -3.86
N ASP A 27 16.36 7.54 -4.13
CA ASP A 27 16.18 8.12 -5.46
C ASP A 27 17.45 8.85 -5.93
N GLU A 28 18.06 9.66 -5.06
CA GLU A 28 19.33 10.36 -5.34
C GLU A 28 20.47 9.38 -5.62
N LYS A 29 20.59 8.33 -4.80
CA LYS A 29 21.63 7.29 -4.95
C LYS A 29 21.52 6.54 -6.28
N ASN A 30 20.31 6.24 -6.73
CA ASN A 30 20.07 5.39 -7.90
C ASN A 30 19.69 6.18 -9.17
N SER A 31 19.62 7.51 -9.09
CA SER A 31 19.17 8.38 -10.20
C SER A 31 17.81 7.94 -10.77
N PHE A 32 16.87 7.59 -9.88
CA PHE A 32 15.54 7.17 -10.31
C PHE A 32 14.76 8.31 -10.97
N ASN A 33 13.84 7.95 -11.87
CA ASN A 33 12.99 8.91 -12.55
C ASN A 33 11.96 9.50 -11.57
N THR A 34 12.01 10.81 -11.36
CA THR A 34 11.13 11.55 -10.45
C THR A 34 9.90 12.16 -11.14
N ASP A 35 9.63 11.79 -12.40
CA ASP A 35 8.41 12.21 -13.10
C ASP A 35 7.17 11.75 -12.33
N ILE A 36 6.32 12.72 -12.00
CA ILE A 36 5.17 12.52 -11.12
C ILE A 36 4.13 11.60 -11.78
N PHE A 37 3.90 11.76 -13.09
CA PHE A 37 2.87 11.00 -13.80
C PHE A 37 3.29 9.54 -14.01
N LEU A 38 4.56 9.30 -14.28
CA LEU A 38 5.13 7.96 -14.31
C LEU A 38 4.99 7.28 -12.95
N ASN A 39 5.39 7.93 -11.87
CA ASN A 39 5.32 7.33 -10.53
C ASN A 39 3.88 7.13 -10.05
N MET A 40 2.93 7.96 -10.48
CA MET A 40 1.50 7.71 -10.27
C MET A 40 1.00 6.48 -11.03
N THR A 41 1.51 6.27 -12.26
CA THR A 41 1.21 5.06 -13.04
C THR A 41 1.78 3.82 -12.36
N LEU A 42 2.99 3.90 -11.83
CA LEU A 42 3.62 2.80 -11.08
C LEU A 42 2.85 2.48 -9.79
N LEU A 43 2.45 3.49 -9.00
CA LEU A 43 1.57 3.29 -7.85
C LEU A 43 0.27 2.54 -8.23
N SER A 44 -0.32 2.88 -9.39
CA SER A 44 -1.52 2.19 -9.88
C SER A 44 -1.24 0.72 -10.20
N GLY A 45 -0.02 0.40 -10.66
CA GLY A 45 0.48 -0.95 -10.83
C GLY A 45 0.51 -1.70 -9.50
N GLU A 46 1.15 -1.13 -8.47
CA GLU A 46 1.26 -1.78 -7.15
C GLU A 46 -0.10 -2.02 -6.49
N VAL A 47 -1.05 -1.09 -6.65
CA VAL A 47 -2.44 -1.31 -6.21
C VAL A 47 -3.09 -2.48 -6.97
N GLY A 48 -2.75 -2.66 -8.24
CA GLY A 48 -3.13 -3.82 -9.04
C GLY A 48 -2.54 -5.12 -8.50
N GLU A 49 -1.31 -5.11 -8.01
CA GLU A 49 -0.67 -6.29 -7.40
C GLU A 49 -1.34 -6.66 -6.07
N VAL A 50 -1.65 -5.67 -5.22
CA VAL A 50 -2.52 -5.87 -4.03
C VAL A 50 -3.85 -6.53 -4.43
N ALA A 51 -4.49 -6.03 -5.50
CA ALA A 51 -5.75 -6.60 -5.99
C ALA A 51 -5.60 -8.05 -6.48
N GLN A 52 -4.47 -8.42 -7.10
CA GLN A 52 -4.21 -9.82 -7.49
C GLN A 52 -4.08 -10.74 -6.27
N VAL A 53 -3.36 -10.31 -5.22
CA VAL A 53 -3.24 -11.09 -3.99
C VAL A 53 -4.62 -11.28 -3.34
N LEU A 54 -5.43 -10.23 -3.24
CA LEU A 54 -6.78 -10.31 -2.69
C LEU A 54 -7.73 -11.15 -3.56
N LYS A 55 -7.60 -11.09 -4.89
CA LYS A 55 -8.33 -11.97 -5.81
C LYS A 55 -8.01 -13.44 -5.55
N LYS A 56 -6.74 -13.77 -5.28
CA LYS A 56 -6.34 -15.14 -4.90
C LYS A 56 -6.94 -15.55 -3.56
N VAL A 57 -6.95 -14.67 -2.56
CA VAL A 57 -7.63 -14.91 -1.27
C VAL A 57 -9.12 -15.20 -1.50
N HIS A 58 -9.81 -14.34 -2.26
CA HIS A 58 -11.22 -14.54 -2.60
C HIS A 58 -11.46 -15.88 -3.31
N TRP A 59 -10.60 -16.23 -4.27
CA TRP A 59 -10.73 -17.49 -4.98
C TRP A 59 -10.57 -18.70 -4.05
N LEU A 60 -9.69 -18.65 -3.04
CA LEU A 60 -9.50 -19.74 -2.08
C LEU A 60 -10.71 -19.92 -1.14
N THR A 61 -11.44 -18.84 -0.85
CA THR A 61 -12.61 -18.84 0.02
C THR A 61 -13.91 -19.18 -0.70
N GLU A 62 -13.91 -19.17 -2.03
CA GLU A 62 -15.10 -19.45 -2.83
C GLU A 62 -15.41 -20.94 -2.86
N SER A 63 -16.68 -21.30 -2.67
CA SER A 63 -17.14 -22.69 -2.61
C SER A 63 -17.36 -23.30 -4.00
N GLU A 64 -17.65 -22.48 -5.01
CA GLU A 64 -17.90 -22.90 -6.39
C GLU A 64 -16.63 -22.95 -7.26
N ARG A 65 -15.50 -23.39 -6.68
CA ARG A 65 -14.23 -23.48 -7.43
C ARG A 65 -14.27 -24.62 -8.44
N THR A 66 -13.90 -24.31 -9.69
CA THR A 66 -13.73 -25.31 -10.76
C THR A 66 -12.59 -26.32 -10.47
N SER A 67 -11.69 -26.03 -9.52
CA SER A 67 -10.55 -26.89 -9.19
C SER A 67 -10.91 -28.16 -8.40
N GLY A 68 -12.13 -28.26 -7.86
CA GLY A 68 -12.55 -29.41 -7.04
C GLY A 68 -11.93 -29.47 -5.64
N GLU A 69 -11.11 -28.48 -5.28
CA GLU A 69 -10.61 -28.29 -3.92
C GLU A 69 -11.67 -27.59 -3.06
N PRO A 70 -11.86 -28.00 -1.80
CA PRO A 70 -12.80 -27.32 -0.91
C PRO A 70 -12.34 -25.88 -0.64
N ALA A 71 -13.31 -24.98 -0.49
CA ALA A 71 -13.07 -23.65 0.05
C ALA A 71 -12.42 -23.74 1.42
N ILE A 72 -11.53 -22.81 1.72
CA ILE A 72 -10.94 -22.65 3.04
C ILE A 72 -11.49 -21.39 3.73
N PRO A 73 -11.48 -21.32 5.08
CA PRO A 73 -11.85 -20.11 5.80
C PRO A 73 -10.99 -18.90 5.40
N ILE A 74 -11.57 -17.69 5.47
CA ILE A 74 -10.89 -16.44 5.09
C ILE A 74 -9.61 -16.21 5.89
N GLU A 75 -9.59 -16.58 7.17
CA GLU A 75 -8.43 -16.45 8.03
C GLU A 75 -7.26 -17.31 7.55
N GLU A 76 -7.55 -18.52 7.06
CA GLU A 76 -6.55 -19.44 6.51
C GLU A 76 -6.03 -18.93 5.16
N ALA A 77 -6.92 -18.51 4.26
CA ALA A 77 -6.54 -17.92 2.97
C ALA A 77 -5.67 -16.66 3.14
N LEU A 78 -6.02 -15.81 4.11
CA LEU A 78 -5.22 -14.62 4.46
C LEU A 78 -3.88 -15.01 5.06
N ALA A 79 -3.82 -16.01 5.93
CA ALA A 79 -2.55 -16.47 6.50
C ALA A 79 -1.58 -16.97 5.42
N GLN A 80 -2.08 -17.74 4.43
CA GLN A 80 -1.29 -18.25 3.31
C GLN A 80 -0.77 -17.14 2.37
N ASN A 81 -1.42 -15.97 2.32
CA ASN A 81 -1.06 -14.88 1.40
C ASN A 81 -0.59 -13.61 2.12
N ARG A 82 -0.40 -13.65 3.45
CA ARG A 82 -0.09 -12.49 4.28
C ARG A 82 1.23 -11.82 3.90
N GLU A 83 2.25 -12.62 3.62
CA GLU A 83 3.57 -12.12 3.25
C GLU A 83 3.51 -11.33 1.95
N ASN A 84 2.96 -11.93 0.89
CA ASN A 84 2.79 -11.26 -0.40
C ASN A 84 1.93 -10.00 -0.25
N LEU A 85 0.79 -10.08 0.46
CA LEU A 85 -0.05 -8.91 0.70
C LEU A 85 0.72 -7.79 1.42
N GLY A 86 1.59 -8.15 2.38
CA GLY A 86 2.45 -7.21 3.07
C GLY A 86 3.49 -6.55 2.16
N GLN A 87 4.07 -7.29 1.21
CA GLN A 87 5.01 -6.77 0.22
C GLN A 87 4.32 -5.76 -0.71
N GLU A 88 3.18 -6.12 -1.32
CA GLU A 88 2.49 -5.22 -2.26
C GLU A 88 1.96 -3.94 -1.58
N LEU A 89 1.52 -4.05 -0.32
CA LEU A 89 1.12 -2.88 0.48
C LEU A 89 2.33 -1.98 0.81
N ALA A 90 3.50 -2.57 1.04
CA ALA A 90 4.73 -1.81 1.26
C ALA A 90 5.19 -1.10 -0.03
N ASP A 91 5.04 -1.73 -1.19
CA ASP A 91 5.35 -1.11 -2.48
C ASP A 91 4.40 0.05 -2.80
N CYS A 92 3.11 -0.08 -2.46
CA CYS A 92 2.17 1.05 -2.50
C CYS A 92 2.66 2.22 -1.62
N LEU A 93 3.11 1.95 -0.38
CA LEU A 93 3.65 2.98 0.50
C LEU A 93 4.91 3.62 -0.09
N ALA A 94 5.79 2.85 -0.72
CA ALA A 94 7.00 3.36 -1.35
C ALA A 94 6.67 4.43 -2.40
N TYR A 95 5.72 4.17 -3.31
CA TYR A 95 5.31 5.17 -4.29
C TYR A 95 4.53 6.33 -3.70
N ILE A 96 3.73 6.12 -2.64
CA ILE A 96 3.08 7.21 -1.91
C ILE A 96 4.13 8.16 -1.30
N PHE A 97 5.18 7.62 -0.67
CA PHE A 97 6.28 8.43 -0.12
C PHE A 97 7.04 9.18 -1.22
N LYS A 98 7.32 8.53 -2.35
CA LYS A 98 7.94 9.16 -3.53
C LYS A 98 7.08 10.31 -4.06
N LEU A 99 5.79 10.10 -4.28
CA LEU A 99 4.88 11.14 -4.76
C LEU A 99 4.78 12.30 -3.78
N ALA A 100 4.69 12.03 -2.48
CA ALA A 100 4.72 13.08 -1.45
C ALA A 100 6.02 13.88 -1.53
N ASN A 101 7.17 13.22 -1.71
CA ASN A 101 8.47 13.88 -1.88
C ASN A 101 8.52 14.75 -3.14
N TYR A 102 8.08 14.24 -4.29
CA TYR A 102 8.14 14.97 -5.57
C TYR A 102 7.18 16.16 -5.62
N THR A 103 6.14 16.16 -4.79
CA THR A 103 5.13 17.22 -4.71
C THR A 103 5.34 18.17 -3.52
N GLY A 104 6.33 17.91 -2.66
CA GLY A 104 6.64 18.73 -1.49
C GLY A 104 5.67 18.58 -0.32
N VAL A 105 4.93 17.47 -0.26
CA VAL A 105 3.97 17.19 0.82
C VAL A 105 4.71 16.57 2.02
N ASP A 106 4.59 17.19 3.21
CA ASP A 106 4.84 16.49 4.47
C ASP A 106 3.67 15.55 4.73
N LEU A 107 3.90 14.25 4.50
CA LEU A 107 2.83 13.27 4.55
C LEU A 107 2.38 13.01 5.98
N GLN A 108 3.26 13.15 6.98
CA GLN A 108 2.87 12.98 8.37
C GLN A 108 1.94 14.11 8.82
N GLU A 109 2.32 15.36 8.54
CA GLU A 109 1.50 16.53 8.87
C GLU A 109 0.14 16.44 8.15
N ALA A 110 0.15 16.16 6.85
CA ALA A 110 -1.08 16.00 6.07
C ALA A 110 -1.98 14.88 6.63
N TYR A 111 -1.41 13.74 7.03
CA TYR A 111 -2.16 12.65 7.64
C TYR A 111 -2.76 13.03 8.99
N LEU A 112 -1.98 13.66 9.88
CA LEU A 112 -2.43 14.09 11.20
C LEU A 112 -3.60 15.08 11.10
N GLN A 113 -3.46 16.13 10.29
CA GLN A 113 -4.52 17.12 10.04
C GLN A 113 -5.79 16.45 9.49
N LYS A 114 -5.63 15.49 8.56
CA LYS A 114 -6.76 14.75 7.98
C LYS A 114 -7.46 13.86 9.00
N MET A 115 -6.72 13.16 9.86
CA MET A 115 -7.30 12.30 10.88
C MET A 115 -8.03 13.09 11.97
N GLU A 116 -7.48 14.23 12.40
CA GLU A 116 -8.17 15.15 13.31
C GLU A 116 -9.52 15.60 12.73
N THR A 117 -9.53 16.00 11.46
CA THR A 117 -10.78 16.34 10.76
C THR A 117 -11.76 15.16 10.71
N ASN A 118 -11.28 13.94 10.47
CA ASN A 118 -12.11 12.74 10.40
C ASN A 118 -12.71 12.36 11.76
N MET A 119 -12.02 12.62 12.88
CA MET A 119 -12.55 12.34 14.23
C MET A 119 -13.80 13.17 14.54
N HIS A 120 -13.90 14.36 13.96
CA HIS A 120 -15.06 15.25 14.12
C HIS A 120 -16.12 15.06 13.03
N ARG A 121 -15.95 14.08 12.13
CA ARG A 121 -16.85 13.82 11.03
C ARG A 121 -17.96 12.85 11.43
N THR A 122 -19.21 13.26 11.26
CA THR A 122 -20.35 12.34 11.32
C THR A 122 -20.49 11.60 9.99
N TRP A 123 -20.29 10.28 10.00
CA TRP A 123 -20.47 9.45 8.83
C TRP A 123 -21.95 9.13 8.65
N LYS A 124 -22.57 9.66 7.59
CA LYS A 124 -23.92 9.22 7.19
C LYS A 124 -23.78 7.85 6.56
N VAL A 125 -24.18 6.80 7.27
CA VAL A 125 -24.34 5.47 6.69
C VAL A 125 -25.56 5.53 5.80
N SER A 126 -25.39 5.63 4.48
CA SER A 126 -26.47 5.33 3.56
C SER A 126 -26.74 3.82 3.67
N LYS A 127 -27.84 3.44 4.32
CA LYS A 127 -28.42 2.12 4.11
C LYS A 127 -28.82 2.07 2.64
N GLN A 128 -28.10 1.32 1.81
CA GLN A 128 -28.70 0.82 0.58
C GLN A 128 -29.76 -0.17 1.04
N GLU A 129 -31.03 0.21 0.91
CA GLU A 129 -32.14 -0.71 1.04
C GLU A 129 -32.08 -1.64 -0.18
N ASP A 130 -31.78 -2.91 0.06
CA ASP A 130 -31.96 -3.97 -0.94
C ASP A 130 -33.46 -4.08 -1.24
N GLU A 131 -33.94 -3.37 -2.26
CA GLU A 131 -35.26 -3.59 -2.82
C GLU A 131 -35.26 -4.97 -3.50
N PRO A 132 -36.11 -5.92 -3.10
CA PRO A 132 -36.21 -7.20 -3.79
C PRO A 132 -36.75 -6.95 -5.20
N ALA A 133 -36.01 -7.42 -6.21
CA ALA A 133 -36.42 -7.37 -7.60
C ALA A 133 -37.84 -7.96 -7.77
N LYS A 134 -38.74 -7.18 -8.39
CA LYS A 134 -40.06 -7.62 -8.81
C LYS A 134 -39.98 -8.57 -10.00
#